data_AF-A0A1E4Y1B4-F1
#
_entry.id   AF-A0A1E4Y1B4-F1
#
_cell.length_a   1.000
_cell.length_b   1.000
_cell.length_c   1.000
_cell.angle_alpha   90.00
_cell.angle_beta   90.00
_cell.angle_gamma   90.00
#
_symmetry.space_group_name_H-M   'P 1'
#
loop_
_entity.id
_entity.type
_entity.pdbx_description
1 polymer ?
#
loop_
_entity_poly.entity_id
_entity_poly.type
_entity_poly.pdbx_seq_one_letter_code
_entity_poly.pdbx_strand_id
1 'polypeptide(L)' 'MFAAGSSVFLPEDVTVLRDALDGWCLEKRIDIRSTEAQFAATAAIGLFQSGYNTSEKLLAALREHKDI' A
#
# COMPACT_ATOMS: atom_id res chain seq x y z
N MET A 1 0.08 -1.48 24.23
CA MET A 1 -1.32 -1.72 23.82
C MET A 1 -1.61 -0.76 22.69
N PHE A 2 -1.53 -1.22 21.43
CA PHE A 2 -1.88 -0.35 20.30
C PHE A 2 -3.39 -0.37 20.18
N ALA A 3 -4.01 0.80 20.37
CA ALA A 3 -5.41 0.98 20.09
C ALA A 3 -5.62 0.71 18.60
N ALA A 4 -6.13 -0.47 18.27
CA ALA A 4 -6.77 -0.71 16.99
C ALA A 4 -8.06 0.12 16.98
N GLY A 5 -7.92 1.44 16.85
CA GLY A 5 -8.97 2.23 16.26
C GLY A 5 -9.22 1.57 14.91
N SER A 6 -10.38 0.98 14.74
CA SER A 6 -10.86 0.55 13.43
C SER A 6 -10.85 1.79 12.54
N SER A 7 -9.72 2.05 11.89
CA SER A 7 -9.58 3.05 10.85
C SER A 7 -10.46 2.53 9.73
N VAL A 8 -11.70 2.99 9.72
CA VAL A 8 -12.64 2.69 8.65
C VAL A 8 -12.01 3.29 7.41
N PHE A 9 -11.48 2.43 6.54
CA PHE A 9 -11.01 2.88 5.24
C PHE A 9 -12.18 3.52 4.53
N LEU A 10 -12.03 4.80 4.20
CA LEU A 10 -12.96 5.48 3.34
C LEU A 10 -12.76 4.97 1.90
N PRO A 11 -13.78 5.08 1.04
CA PRO A 11 -13.64 4.73 -0.38
C PRO A 11 -12.49 5.48 -1.07
N GLU A 12 -12.22 6.73 -0.65
CA GLU A 12 -11.04 7.49 -1.10
C GLU A 12 -9.72 6.84 -0.68
N ASP A 13 -9.63 6.28 0.53
CA ASP A 13 -8.41 5.63 1.04
C ASP A 13 -8.09 4.35 0.25
N VAL A 14 -9.14 3.58 -0.08
CA VAL A 14 -9.01 2.38 -0.92
C VAL A 14 -8.54 2.75 -2.33
N THR A 15 -9.01 3.89 -2.85
CA THR A 15 -8.56 4.42 -4.14
C THR A 15 -7.08 4.81 -4.09
N VAL A 16 -6.66 5.51 -3.03
CA VAL A 16 -5.26 5.88 -2.80
C VAL A 16 -4.35 4.65 -2.71
N LEU A 17 -4.77 3.61 -1.97
CA LEU A 17 -4.03 2.35 -1.84
C LEU A 17 -3.92 1.61 -3.17
N ARG A 18 -5.02 1.52 -3.92
CA ARG A 18 -5.04 0.87 -5.24
C ARG A 18 -4.13 1.60 -6.22
N ASP A 19 -4.23 2.92 -6.30
CA ASP A 19 -3.44 3.70 -7.25
C ASP A 19 -1.93 3.62 -6.94
N ALA A 20 -1.55 3.57 -5.66
CA ALA A 20 -0.17 3.31 -5.24
C ALA A 20 0.30 1.89 -5.62
N LEU A 21 -0.54 0.89 -5.41
CA LEU A 21 -0.23 -0.51 -5.72
C LEU A 21 -0.16 -0.74 -7.24
N ASP A 22 -1.06 -0.16 -8.02
CA ASP A 22 -1.06 -0.21 -9.49
C ASP A 22 0.23 0.43 -10.04
N GLY A 23 0.61 1.60 -9.52
CA GLY A 23 1.87 2.26 -9.87
C GLY A 23 3.07 1.35 -9.59
N TRP A 24 3.13 0.73 -8.41
CA TRP A 24 4.20 -0.18 -8.03
C TRP A 24 4.25 -1.44 -8.92
N CYS A 25 3.08 -2.04 -9.21
CA CYS A 25 2.95 -3.22 -10.06
C CYS A 25 3.42 -2.92 -11.49
N LEU A 26 3.02 -1.78 -12.06
CA LEU A 26 3.46 -1.32 -13.38
C LEU A 26 4.97 -1.13 -13.44
N GLU A 27 5.57 -0.52 -12.41
CA GLU A 27 7.02 -0.32 -12.34
C GLU A 27 7.81 -1.63 -12.28
N LYS A 28 7.31 -2.60 -11.54
CA LYS A 28 7.97 -3.90 -11.40
C LYS A 28 7.60 -4.89 -12.50
N ARG A 29 6.63 -4.55 -13.35
CA ARG A 29 6.01 -5.46 -14.34
C ARG A 29 5.47 -6.73 -13.67
N ILE A 30 4.87 -6.55 -12.51
CA ILE A 30 4.27 -7.62 -11.70
C ILE A 30 2.76 -7.56 -11.89
N ASP A 31 2.13 -8.74 -11.98
CA ASP A 31 0.67 -8.83 -12.01
C ASP A 31 0.10 -8.46 -10.63
N ILE A 32 -0.92 -7.60 -10.57
CA ILE A 32 -1.57 -7.23 -9.30
C ILE A 32 -2.19 -8.43 -8.56
N ARG A 33 -2.42 -9.55 -9.26
CA ARG A 33 -2.91 -10.80 -8.69
C ARG A 33 -1.80 -11.70 -8.16
N SER A 34 -0.54 -11.35 -8.39
CA SER A 34 0.62 -12.09 -7.90
C SER A 34 0.74 -12.06 -6.38
N THR A 35 1.50 -13.01 -5.83
CA THR A 35 1.81 -13.06 -4.40
C THR A 35 2.62 -11.83 -3.97
N GLU A 36 3.52 -11.35 -4.82
CA GLU A 36 4.33 -10.16 -4.59
C GLU A 36 3.44 -8.90 -4.47
N ALA A 37 2.43 -8.77 -5.32
CA ALA A 37 1.46 -7.68 -5.23
C ALA A 37 0.60 -7.77 -3.96
N GLN A 38 0.24 -8.98 -3.51
CA GLN A 38 -0.48 -9.16 -2.25
C GLN A 38 0.37 -8.79 -1.02
N PHE A 39 1.67 -9.09 -1.05
CA PHE A 39 2.62 -8.63 -0.03
C PHE A 39 2.73 -7.10 -0.03
N ALA A 40 2.90 -6.50 -1.20
CA ALA A 40 2.91 -5.05 -1.35
C ALA A 40 1.60 -4.40 -0.87
N ALA A 41 0.44 -4.99 -1.18
CA ALA A 41 -0.85 -4.50 -0.69
C ALA A 41 -0.93 -4.54 0.84
N THR A 42 -0.46 -5.61 1.46
CA THR A 42 -0.42 -5.76 2.92
C THR A 42 0.52 -4.72 3.55
N ALA A 43 1.69 -4.50 2.96
CA ALA A 43 2.61 -3.46 3.39
C ALA A 43 2.00 -2.06 3.23
N ALA A 44 1.31 -1.78 2.12
CA ALA A 44 0.62 -0.52 1.86
C ALA A 44 -0.46 -0.22 2.92
N ILE A 45 -1.24 -1.23 3.31
CA ILE A 45 -2.24 -1.12 4.39
C ILE A 45 -1.56 -0.77 5.72
N GLY A 46 -0.47 -1.45 6.07
CA GLY A 46 0.30 -1.17 7.29
C GLY A 46 0.89 0.25 7.30
N LEU A 47 1.41 0.70 6.17
CA LEU A 47 1.92 2.07 6.00
C LEU A 47 0.80 3.10 6.12
N PHE A 48 -0.34 2.86 5.49
CA PHE A 48 -1.49 3.78 5.57
C PHE A 48 -1.97 3.93 7.03
N GLN A 49 -2.06 2.83 7.77
CA GLN A 49 -2.37 2.85 9.20
C GLN A 49 -1.30 3.56 10.04
N SER A 50 -0.05 3.58 9.58
CA SER A 50 1.05 4.33 10.20
C SER A 50 1.04 5.84 9.87
N GLY A 51 0.10 6.32 9.03
CA GLY A 51 -0.05 7.74 8.67
C GLY A 51 0.38 8.10 7.25
N TYR A 52 0.65 7.11 6.38
CA TYR A 52 0.97 7.33 4.97
C TYR A 52 -0.33 7.43 4.15
N ASN A 53 -0.99 8.59 4.22
CA ASN A 53 -2.35 8.76 3.70
C ASN A 53 -2.40 9.18 2.21
N THR A 54 -1.28 9.17 1.48
CA THR A 54 -1.23 9.62 0.07
C THR A 54 -0.56 8.59 -0.82
N SER A 55 -1.01 8.50 -2.07
CA SER A 55 -0.56 7.48 -3.02
C SER A 55 0.92 7.61 -3.34
N GLU A 56 1.44 8.83 -3.50
CA GLU A 56 2.87 9.07 -3.70
C GLU A 56 3.73 8.60 -2.53
N LYS A 57 3.29 8.86 -1.28
CA LYS A 57 4.03 8.45 -0.09
C LYS A 57 4.02 6.94 0.08
N LEU A 58 2.87 6.30 -0.18
CA LEU A 58 2.75 4.85 -0.19
C LEU A 58 3.62 4.23 -1.28
N LEU A 59 3.59 4.77 -2.50
CA LEU A 59 4.40 4.30 -3.61
C LEU A 59 5.89 4.42 -3.31
N ALA A 60 6.33 5.55 -2.74
CA ALA A 60 7.71 5.74 -2.31
C ALA A 60 8.12 4.70 -1.25
N ALA A 61 7.31 4.51 -0.22
CA ALA A 61 7.58 3.53 0.83
C ALA A 61 7.55 2.08 0.30
N LEU A 62 6.65 1.75 -0.65
CA LEU A 62 6.61 0.45 -1.32
C LEU A 62 7.83 0.19 -2.21
N ARG A 63 8.44 1.25 -2.78
CA ARG A 63 9.71 1.14 -3.51
C ARG A 63 10.88 0.87 -2.56
N GLU A 64 10.89 1.50 -1.39
CA GLU A 64 11.89 1.27 -0.34
C GLU A 64 11.74 -0.11 0.33
N HIS A 65 10.52 -0.64 0.40
CA HIS A 65 10.23 -1.98 0.92
C HIS A 65 10.76 -3.14 0.05
N LYS A 66 11.53 -2.86 -1.00
CA LYS A 66 12.08 -3.83 -1.96
C LYS A 66 13.36 -4.53 -1.48
N ASP A 67 13.83 -4.27 -0.26
CA ASP A 67 15.02 -4.91 0.32
C ASP A 67 14.69 -6.15 1.19
N ILE A 68 13.65 -6.91 0.81
CA ILE A 68 13.31 -8.20 1.43
C ILE A 68 13.37 -9.31 0.40
#